data_AF-A0A521H026-F1
#
_entry.id   AF-A0A521H026-F1
#
_cell.length_a   1.000
_cell.length_b   1.000
_cell.length_c   1.000
_cell.angle_alpha   90.00
_cell.angle_beta   90.00
_cell.angle_gamma   90.00
#
_symmetry.space_group_name_H-M   'P 1'
#
loop_
_entity.id
_entity.type
_entity.pdbx_description
1 polymer ?
#
loop_
_entity_poly.entity_id
_entity_poly.type
_entity_poly.pdbx_seq_one_letter_code
_entity_poly.pdbx_strand_id
1 'polypeptide(L)'
;MLSALLCVVAGMQAPGPADWHELRVLYAGRPDSARAGAFLEFLRGHFHSVSSVGLRKLSAVPAADYDVAIADWEVEEDFEELPAIALSEDFAKPLVLLGSVAPSLAQRAKFEYL
;
A
#
# COMPACT_ATOMS: atom_id res chain seq x y z
N MET A 1 0.95 -46.23 -30.69
CA MET A 1 -0.02 -45.13 -30.49
C MET A 1 0.68 -44.06 -29.67
N LEU A 2 1.03 -42.91 -30.28
CA LEU A 2 1.69 -41.81 -29.59
C LEU A 2 0.60 -40.89 -29.02
N SER A 3 0.51 -40.78 -27.70
CA SER A 3 -0.43 -39.89 -27.02
C SER A 3 0.26 -38.55 -26.79
N ALA A 4 -0.20 -37.50 -27.47
CA ALA A 4 0.28 -36.14 -27.23
C ALA A 4 -0.51 -35.54 -26.06
N LEU A 5 0.17 -35.30 -24.94
CA LEU A 5 -0.37 -34.57 -23.80
C LEU A 5 -0.42 -33.08 -24.17
N LEU A 6 -1.62 -32.56 -24.38
CA LEU A 6 -1.85 -31.14 -24.65
C LEU A 6 -1.81 -30.38 -23.31
N CYS A 7 -0.69 -29.73 -23.00
CA CYS A 7 -0.64 -28.76 -21.90
C CYS A 7 -1.44 -27.52 -22.31
N VAL A 8 -2.69 -27.41 -21.82
CA VAL A 8 -3.43 -26.16 -21.85
C VAL A 8 -2.74 -25.22 -20.86
N VAL A 9 -1.87 -24.36 -21.37
CA VAL A 9 -1.38 -23.21 -20.60
C VAL A 9 -2.56 -22.24 -20.55
N ALA A 10 -3.34 -22.30 -19.46
CA ALA A 10 -4.32 -21.27 -19.17
C ALA A 10 -3.54 -19.95 -19.06
N GLY A 11 -3.63 -19.11 -20.09
CA GLY A 11 -3.01 -17.81 -20.09
C GLY A 11 -3.54 -17.03 -18.90
N MET A 12 -2.69 -16.82 -17.90
CA MET A 12 -2.89 -15.74 -16.94
C MET A 12 -2.79 -14.45 -17.76
N GLN A 13 -3.92 -13.99 -18.29
CA GLN A 13 -4.02 -12.66 -18.85
C GLN A 13 -3.66 -11.71 -17.71
N ALA A 14 -2.55 -10.99 -17.87
CA ALA A 14 -2.28 -9.83 -17.03
C ALA A 14 -3.54 -8.97 -17.06
N PRO A 15 -4.04 -8.51 -15.90
CA PRO A 15 -5.18 -7.59 -15.88
C PRO A 15 -4.87 -6.45 -16.86
N GLY A 16 -5.83 -6.14 -17.74
CA GLY A 16 -5.73 -4.98 -18.63
C GLY A 16 -5.43 -3.72 -17.80
N PRO A 17 -4.97 -2.62 -18.42
CA PRO A 17 -4.65 -1.40 -17.71
C PRO A 17 -5.83 -1.03 -16.80
N ALA A 18 -5.61 -1.14 -15.49
CA ALA A 18 -6.64 -0.83 -14.51
C ALA A 18 -7.01 0.63 -14.69
N ASP A 19 -8.30 0.95 -14.72
CA ASP A 19 -8.74 2.34 -14.67
C ASP A 19 -8.39 2.87 -13.27
N TRP A 20 -7.24 3.53 -13.16
CA TRP A 20 -6.76 4.09 -11.90
C TRP A 20 -7.72 5.14 -11.34
N HIS A 21 -8.63 5.69 -12.16
CA HIS A 21 -9.68 6.59 -11.71
C HIS A 21 -10.78 5.91 -10.90
N GLU A 22 -10.79 4.57 -10.79
CA GLU A 22 -11.70 3.82 -9.92
C GLU A 22 -11.07 3.41 -8.58
N LEU A 23 -9.75 3.52 -8.44
CA LEU A 23 -9.05 3.06 -7.23
C LEU A 23 -9.32 3.98 -6.03
N ARG A 24 -9.62 3.36 -4.89
CA ARG A 24 -9.76 4.03 -3.58
C ARG A 24 -8.52 3.79 -2.75
N VAL A 25 -7.89 4.88 -2.32
CA VAL A 25 -6.60 4.86 -1.63
C VAL A 25 -6.73 5.34 -0.19
N LEU A 26 -6.24 4.54 0.76
CA LEU A 26 -6.00 5.00 2.13
C LEU A 26 -4.53 5.41 2.26
N TYR A 27 -4.27 6.69 2.50
CA TYR A 27 -2.92 7.18 2.84
C TYR A 27 -2.74 7.21 4.36
N ALA A 28 -1.74 6.50 4.87
CA ALA A 28 -1.35 6.48 6.27
C ALA A 28 0.02 7.14 6.41
N GLY A 29 0.03 8.37 6.90
CA GLY A 29 1.25 9.20 6.95
C GLY A 29 1.41 9.97 8.26
N ARG A 30 2.38 10.89 8.29
CA ARG A 30 2.51 11.85 9.39
C ARG A 30 1.41 12.92 9.29
N PRO A 31 0.57 13.10 10.32
CA PRO A 31 -0.43 14.15 10.33
C PRO A 31 0.21 15.53 10.16
N ASP A 32 -0.46 16.42 9.44
CA ASP A 32 -0.12 17.85 9.32
C ASP A 32 1.29 18.17 8.78
N SER A 33 2.00 17.20 8.20
CA SER A 33 3.28 17.46 7.55
C SER A 33 3.11 18.06 6.15
N ALA A 34 4.05 18.93 5.76
CA ALA A 34 4.04 19.53 4.43
C ALA A 34 4.10 18.46 3.31
N ARG A 35 4.91 17.42 3.51
CA ARG A 35 5.01 16.27 2.60
C ARG A 35 3.68 15.51 2.48
N ALA A 36 3.02 15.20 3.61
CA ALA A 36 1.74 14.51 3.58
C ALA A 36 0.66 15.34 2.87
N GLY A 37 0.63 16.65 3.10
CA GLY A 37 -0.29 17.57 2.42
C GLY A 37 -0.09 17.57 0.90
N ALA A 38 1.14 17.80 0.44
CA ALA A 38 1.47 17.83 -0.99
C ALA A 38 1.19 16.48 -1.67
N PHE A 39 1.50 15.36 -1.01
CA PHE A 39 1.26 14.04 -1.58
C PHE A 39 -0.22 13.69 -1.61
N LEU A 40 -1.00 14.04 -0.58
CA LEU A 40 -2.45 13.87 -0.59
C LEU A 40 -3.13 14.66 -1.72
N GLU A 41 -2.66 15.88 -2.00
CA GLU A 41 -3.14 16.68 -3.13
C GLU A 41 -2.88 15.96 -4.46
N PHE A 42 -1.64 15.47 -4.65
CA PHE A 42 -1.29 14.67 -5.82
C PHE A 42 -2.20 13.43 -5.95
N LEU A 43 -2.37 12.63 -4.90
CA LEU A 43 -3.19 11.42 -4.93
C LEU A 43 -4.66 11.73 -5.30
N ARG A 44 -5.23 12.78 -4.71
CA ARG A 44 -6.63 13.19 -4.96
C ARG A 44 -6.87 13.63 -6.40
N GLY A 45 -5.83 14.07 -7.11
CA GLY A 45 -5.92 14.41 -8.53
C GLY A 45 -5.95 13.20 -9.47
N HIS A 46 -5.60 12.00 -8.99
CA HIS A 46 -5.41 10.82 -9.85
C HIS A 46 -6.37 9.66 -9.54
N PHE A 47 -6.83 9.53 -8.29
CA PHE A 47 -7.59 8.37 -7.82
C PHE A 47 -9.05 8.72 -7.52
N HIS A 48 -9.94 7.72 -7.52
CA HIS A 48 -11.38 7.89 -7.30
C HIS A 48 -11.70 8.58 -5.97
N SER A 49 -11.09 8.06 -4.90
CA SER A 49 -11.22 8.61 -3.57
C SER A 49 -9.94 8.38 -2.79
N VAL A 50 -9.58 9.38 -2.01
CA VAL A 50 -8.38 9.34 -1.17
C VAL A 50 -8.75 9.87 0.20
N SER A 51 -8.51 9.05 1.22
CA SER A 51 -8.62 9.46 2.62
C SER A 51 -7.30 9.29 3.32
N SER A 52 -7.16 9.96 4.46
CA SER A 52 -5.94 9.91 5.25
C SER A 52 -6.19 9.49 6.69
N VAL A 53 -5.23 8.76 7.23
CA VAL A 53 -5.11 8.47 8.67
C VAL A 53 -3.68 8.74 9.11
N GLY A 54 -3.48 8.95 10.41
CA GLY A 54 -2.13 8.93 10.97
C GLY A 54 -1.55 7.52 10.87
N LEU A 55 -0.25 7.40 10.62
CA LEU A 55 0.42 6.11 10.43
C LEU A 55 0.19 5.12 11.60
N ARG A 56 0.12 5.62 12.85
CA ARG A 56 -0.22 4.82 14.05
C ARG A 56 -1.62 4.18 14.02
N LYS A 57 -2.53 4.71 13.21
CA LYS A 57 -3.92 4.26 13.10
C LYS A 57 -4.13 3.30 11.93
N LEU A 58 -3.08 2.99 11.15
CA LEU A 58 -3.18 2.03 10.06
C LEU A 58 -3.53 0.64 10.60
N SER A 59 -4.68 0.12 10.19
CA SER A 59 -5.17 -1.22 10.54
C SER A 59 -6.23 -1.69 9.54
N ALA A 60 -6.75 -2.91 9.70
CA ALA A 60 -7.72 -3.50 8.77
C ALA A 60 -9.03 -2.70 8.71
N VAL A 61 -9.48 -2.14 9.83
CA VAL A 61 -10.74 -1.38 9.94
C VAL A 61 -10.76 -0.12 9.05
N PRO A 62 -9.86 0.86 9.21
CA PRO A 62 -9.85 2.04 8.35
C PRO A 62 -9.48 1.72 6.90
N ALA A 63 -8.80 0.59 6.64
CA ALA A 63 -8.45 0.16 5.29
C ALA A 63 -9.55 -0.65 4.58
N ALA A 64 -10.62 -1.04 5.28
CA ALA A 64 -11.62 -1.99 4.78
C ALA A 64 -12.29 -1.52 3.48
N ASP A 65 -12.62 -0.24 3.40
CA ASP A 65 -13.34 0.38 2.28
C ASP A 65 -12.41 0.87 1.15
N TYR A 66 -11.10 0.59 1.25
CA TYR A 66 -10.11 1.02 0.25
C TYR A 66 -9.51 -0.18 -0.46
N ASP A 67 -9.03 0.04 -1.68
CA ASP A 67 -8.47 -1.01 -2.54
C ASP A 67 -6.97 -1.19 -2.27
N VAL A 68 -6.30 -0.11 -1.85
CA VAL A 68 -4.87 -0.10 -1.49
C VAL A 68 -4.63 0.84 -0.31
N ALA A 69 -3.69 0.47 0.55
CA ALA A 69 -3.15 1.35 1.58
C ALA A 69 -1.72 1.78 1.22
N ILE A 70 -1.38 3.03 1.52
CA ILE A 70 -0.02 3.56 1.43
C ILE A 70 0.43 3.85 2.86
N ALA A 71 1.52 3.24 3.31
CA ALA A 71 2.20 3.61 4.53
C ALA A 71 3.39 4.51 4.18
N ASP A 72 3.46 5.68 4.81
CA ASP A 72 4.48 6.67 4.51
C ASP A 72 5.05 7.30 5.79
N TRP A 73 6.37 7.42 5.85
CA TRP A 73 7.04 8.21 6.87
C TRP A 73 8.29 8.90 6.31
N GLU A 74 8.57 10.08 6.84
CA GLU A 74 9.80 10.83 6.60
C GLU A 74 10.56 10.93 7.91
N VAL A 75 11.88 10.77 7.87
CA VAL A 75 12.72 11.17 9.00
C VAL A 75 13.13 12.61 8.74
N GLU A 76 12.61 13.55 9.52
CA GLU A 76 13.09 14.94 9.50
C GLU A 76 14.37 15.09 10.33
N GLU A 77 15.03 16.24 10.19
CA GLU A 77 16.33 16.56 10.83
C GLU A 77 16.31 16.41 12.37
N ASP A 78 15.13 16.52 12.99
CA ASP A 78 14.93 16.32 14.43
C ASP A 78 14.79 14.84 14.86
N PHE A 79 15.02 13.90 13.94
CA PHE A 79 14.95 12.45 14.19
C PHE A 79 13.64 12.01 14.83
N GLU A 80 12.51 12.53 14.34
CA GLU A 80 11.21 12.09 14.84
C GLU A 80 11.06 10.57 14.64
N GLU A 81 10.94 9.85 15.76
CA GLU A 81 10.91 8.40 15.75
C GLU A 81 9.74 7.89 14.92
N LEU A 82 10.05 6.94 14.04
CA LEU A 82 9.02 6.21 13.31
C LEU A 82 8.03 5.62 14.33
N PRO A 83 6.72 5.88 14.19
CA PRO A 83 5.74 5.27 15.06
C PRO A 83 5.82 3.74 15.01
N ALA A 84 5.69 3.11 16.18
CA ALA A 84 5.47 1.68 16.24
C ALA A 84 4.15 1.34 15.50
N ILE A 85 4.28 0.59 14.40
CA ILE A 85 3.16 0.10 13.60
C ILE A 85 3.14 -1.42 13.71
N ALA A 86 1.97 -1.95 14.06
CA ALA A 86 1.70 -3.37 14.07
C ALA A 86 0.44 -3.58 13.23
N LEU A 87 0.62 -4.17 12.04
CA LEU A 87 -0.49 -4.66 11.25
C LEU A 87 -0.90 -6.01 11.84
N SER A 88 -2.18 -6.17 12.10
CA SER A 88 -2.75 -7.44 12.53
C SER A 88 -2.72 -8.46 11.40
N GLU A 89 -2.79 -9.75 11.74
CA GLU A 89 -2.72 -10.85 10.76
C GLU A 89 -3.87 -10.83 9.74
N ASP A 90 -4.98 -10.18 10.07
CA ASP A 90 -6.14 -9.98 9.20
C ASP A 90 -5.99 -8.78 8.25
N PHE A 91 -4.87 -8.04 8.30
CA PHE A 91 -4.59 -6.98 7.33
C PHE A 91 -4.25 -7.58 5.95
N ALA A 92 -5.26 -7.67 5.09
CA ALA A 92 -5.13 -8.29 3.77
C ALA A 92 -5.03 -7.30 2.60
N LYS A 93 -5.05 -5.99 2.87
CA LYS A 93 -5.02 -4.97 1.81
C LYS A 93 -3.63 -4.88 1.18
N PRO A 94 -3.52 -4.72 -0.15
CA PRO A 94 -2.27 -4.33 -0.78
C PRO A 94 -1.69 -3.10 -0.09
N LEU A 95 -0.40 -3.19 0.26
CA LEU A 95 0.29 -2.15 1.02
C LEU A 95 1.51 -1.65 0.24
N VAL A 96 1.49 -0.36 -0.09
CA VAL A 96 2.63 0.35 -0.65
C VAL A 96 3.42 0.99 0.49
N LEU A 97 4.72 0.73 0.54
CA LEU A 97 5.61 1.27 1.56
C LEU A 97 6.44 2.42 0.96
N LEU A 98 6.42 3.57 1.61
CA LEU A 98 7.13 4.77 1.14
C LEU A 98 7.99 5.40 2.25
N GLY A 99 9.22 5.76 1.92
CA GLY A 99 10.14 6.39 2.86
C GLY A 99 10.63 5.46 3.97
N SER A 100 10.86 6.01 5.17
CA SER A 100 11.53 5.30 6.27
C SER A 100 10.67 4.25 6.97
N VAL A 101 9.38 4.17 6.66
CA VAL A 101 8.51 3.10 7.14
C VAL A 101 8.81 1.75 6.46
N ALA A 102 9.38 1.78 5.24
CA ALA A 102 9.53 0.57 4.43
C ALA A 102 10.39 -0.51 5.09
N PRO A 103 11.59 -0.22 5.63
CA PRO A 103 12.39 -1.23 6.33
C PRO A 103 11.65 -1.85 7.53
N SER A 104 10.91 -1.03 8.28
CA SER A 104 10.26 -1.43 9.53
C SER A 104 9.03 -2.33 9.33
N LEU A 105 8.34 -2.19 8.20
CA LEU A 105 7.22 -3.07 7.85
C LEU A 105 7.67 -4.24 6.96
N ALA A 106 8.69 -4.07 6.12
CA ALA A 106 9.16 -5.13 5.24
C ALA A 106 9.75 -6.32 6.00
N GLN A 107 10.47 -6.07 7.10
CA GLN A 107 11.01 -7.14 7.97
C GLN A 107 9.92 -7.99 8.64
N ARG A 108 8.71 -7.44 8.79
CA ARG A 108 7.58 -8.11 9.45
C ARG A 108 6.69 -8.88 8.48
N ALA A 109 6.62 -8.43 7.22
CA ALA A 109 5.77 -9.03 6.19
C ALA A 109 6.39 -10.25 5.50
N LYS A 110 7.62 -10.68 5.85
CA LYS A 110 8.39 -11.70 5.10
C LYS A 110 8.32 -11.45 3.59
N PHE A 111 8.75 -10.28 3.13
CA PHE A 111 9.04 -10.12 1.70
C PHE A 111 10.25 -11.00 1.38
N GLU A 112 9.99 -12.23 0.92
CA GLU A 112 10.98 -13.03 0.21
C GLU A 112 11.31 -12.27 -1.07
N TYR A 113 12.50 -11.66 -1.12
CA TYR A 113 13.07 -11.22 -2.39
C TYR A 113 13.20 -12.46 -3.28
N LEU A 114 12.44 -12.47 -4.38
CA LEU A 114 12.64 -13.40 -5.50
C LEU A 114 13.99 -13.13 -6.17
#